data_AF-A0A453TBM4-F1
#
_entry.id   AF-A0A453TBM4-F1
#
_cell.length_a   1.000
_cell.length_b   1.000
_cell.length_c   1.000
_cell.angle_alpha   90.00
_cell.angle_beta   90.00
_cell.angle_gamma   90.00
#
_symmetry.space_group_name_H-M   'P 1'
#
loop_
_entity.id
_entity.type
_entity.pdbx_description
1 polymer ?
#
loop_
_entity_poly.entity_id
_entity_poly.type
_entity_poly.pdbx_seq_one_letter_code
_entity_poly.pdbx_strand_id
1 'polypeptide(L)'
;SLKSCLMIERFSTYYCSRYRLQTNLVRNDIQILERTEEPCELDDYCVIPGTEFEHALVDQVRMMLGSMSDGEINVSAYDTAWVALVPSLDDSDSPQFPTTLRWILDNQLPDGSWGDAALFSAYDRVINTLACVVVPTKWSLGAHKCRRGLSFLEENMWRLAEEDLESMPIGFEIAFPSLMEVAKSLGIGFPYDHHALQRIYANREVKLKRIPMEMMHRIPTSILHSLEGMPGVDWQKILRLQSSDGSFLYSPSATACALMQTGDAKCFAYIDRIVKKFNGGVPNVYPVDLFERIWAVDRLERLGISRYFKQEIKQCLDYVHRHWTDEGIGWARNSTVIDVDDTSMAFRLLRLHGYDVSPSVFEKFEKDGEFFCFAGGNQRKQSLGCTT
;
A
#
# COMPACT_ATOMS: atom_id res chain seq x y z
N SER A 1 -2.80 8.90 -1.35
CA SER A 1 -2.83 7.76 -0.42
C SER A 1 -3.01 6.39 -1.10
N LEU A 2 -2.72 6.24 -2.40
CA LEU A 2 -2.31 4.96 -3.04
C LEU A 2 -0.80 4.89 -3.33
N LYS A 3 -0.07 5.97 -3.00
CA LYS A 3 1.38 6.03 -3.09
C LYS A 3 2.11 5.31 -1.97
N SER A 4 1.47 4.86 -0.89
CA SER A 4 2.19 4.19 0.19
C SER A 4 2.83 2.87 -0.26
N CYS A 5 2.17 2.09 -1.14
CA CYS A 5 2.78 0.94 -1.82
C CYS A 5 3.75 1.33 -2.96
N LEU A 6 3.53 2.47 -3.63
CA LEU A 6 4.35 2.95 -4.77
C LEU A 6 5.56 3.81 -4.37
N MET A 7 5.61 4.36 -3.15
CA MET A 7 6.72 5.20 -2.66
C MET A 7 7.94 4.32 -2.35
N ILE A 8 7.70 3.04 -2.08
CA ILE A 8 8.70 1.97 -2.05
C ILE A 8 9.30 1.72 -3.44
N GLU A 9 8.47 1.78 -4.49
CA GLU A 9 8.88 1.48 -5.86
C GLU A 9 9.75 2.59 -6.48
N ARG A 10 9.56 3.86 -6.08
CA ARG A 10 10.24 5.01 -6.71
C ARG A 10 11.55 5.45 -6.07
N PHE A 11 11.84 5.09 -4.81
CA PHE A 11 13.14 5.44 -4.20
C PHE A 11 14.31 4.61 -4.76
N SER A 12 14.04 3.40 -5.28
CA SER A 12 15.10 2.53 -5.83
C SER A 12 15.46 2.87 -7.29
N THR A 13 14.50 3.27 -8.11
CA THR A 13 14.70 3.57 -9.54
C THR A 13 15.31 4.95 -9.80
N TYR A 14 15.01 5.96 -8.97
CA TYR A 14 15.51 7.33 -9.18
C TYR A 14 17.03 7.47 -8.91
N TYR A 15 17.61 6.62 -8.06
CA TYR A 15 19.07 6.62 -7.83
C TYR A 15 19.85 5.85 -8.90
N CYS A 16 19.23 4.88 -9.59
CA CYS A 16 19.92 4.06 -10.58
C CYS A 16 20.08 4.75 -11.95
N SER A 17 19.26 5.76 -12.26
CA SER A 17 19.31 6.46 -13.56
C SER A 17 20.33 7.59 -13.64
N ARG A 18 20.86 8.09 -12.51
CA ARG A 18 21.75 9.27 -12.47
C ARG A 18 23.25 8.98 -12.42
N TYR A 19 23.66 7.72 -12.26
CA TYR A 19 25.07 7.31 -12.25
C TYR A 19 25.35 6.18 -13.24
N ARG A 20 25.17 6.45 -14.55
CA ARG A 20 25.98 5.78 -15.58
C ARG A 20 27.37 6.40 -15.56
N LEU A 21 28.23 5.96 -14.64
CA LEU A 21 29.66 6.21 -14.73
C LEU A 21 30.20 5.30 -15.84
N GLN A 22 30.49 5.90 -16.99
CA GLN A 22 31.30 5.29 -18.04
C GLN A 22 32.65 4.89 -17.46
N THR A 23 32.94 3.60 -17.44
CA THR A 23 34.26 3.06 -17.12
C THR A 23 35.21 3.34 -18.29
N ASN A 24 36.13 4.28 -18.10
CA ASN A 24 37.34 4.39 -18.93
C ASN A 24 38.52 3.82 -18.13
N LEU A 25 39.07 2.73 -18.64
CA LEU A 25 40.31 2.11 -18.18
C LEU A 25 41.49 3.06 -18.42
N VAL A 26 42.17 3.47 -17.35
CA VAL A 26 43.53 4.02 -17.44
C VAL A 26 44.35 3.46 -16.27
N ARG A 27 45.38 2.67 -16.60
CA ARG A 27 46.48 2.27 -15.71
C ARG A 27 47.16 3.52 -15.16
N ASN A 28 47.54 3.53 -13.88
CA ASN A 28 48.81 4.11 -13.43
C ASN A 28 49.17 3.67 -12.00
N ASP A 29 50.48 3.48 -11.82
CA ASP A 29 51.17 2.90 -10.68
C ASP A 29 51.03 3.71 -9.38
N ILE A 30 50.93 3.02 -8.24
CA ILE A 30 50.93 3.62 -6.89
C ILE A 30 52.27 3.33 -6.22
N GLN A 31 53.04 4.38 -5.91
CA GLN A 31 54.16 4.32 -4.98
C GLN A 31 53.65 4.44 -3.54
N ILE A 32 54.07 3.50 -2.69
CA ILE A 32 53.81 3.46 -1.26
C ILE A 32 54.78 4.43 -0.57
N LEU A 33 54.24 5.38 0.20
CA LEU A 33 54.99 6.19 1.16
C LEU A 33 54.53 5.81 2.56
N GLU A 34 55.36 5.06 3.27
CA GLU A 34 55.21 4.78 4.70
C GLU A 34 55.35 6.08 5.51
N ARG A 35 54.43 6.31 6.45
CA ARG A 35 54.56 7.35 7.47
C ARG A 35 54.40 6.71 8.84
N THR A 36 55.43 6.88 9.65
CA THR A 36 55.60 6.35 11.01
C THR A 36 54.59 6.93 11.99
N GLU A 37 53.99 6.05 12.80
CA GLU A 37 53.13 6.38 13.94
C GLU A 37 53.99 6.79 15.16
N GLU A 38 53.57 7.86 15.85
CA GLU A 38 53.94 8.10 17.26
C GLU A 38 52.64 8.13 18.10
N PRO A 39 52.61 7.53 19.30
CA PRO A 39 51.41 7.44 20.12
C PRO A 39 51.28 8.69 21.01
N CYS A 40 50.10 9.30 21.02
CA CYS A 40 49.75 10.35 21.98
C CYS A 40 48.60 9.84 22.88
N GLU A 41 48.93 9.51 24.12
CA GLU A 41 47.95 9.42 25.21
C GLU A 41 47.73 10.82 25.78
N LEU A 42 46.47 11.23 25.94
CA LEU A 42 45.87 11.62 27.24
C LEU A 42 44.49 12.28 27.03
N ASP A 43 43.57 11.78 27.85
CA ASP A 43 42.29 12.31 28.30
C ASP A 43 41.97 13.79 27.99
N ASP A 44 40.88 13.99 27.26
CA ASP A 44 39.86 14.99 27.58
C ASP A 44 38.56 14.62 26.83
N TYR A 45 37.51 14.27 27.58
CA TYR A 45 36.15 14.11 27.04
C TYR A 45 35.61 15.49 26.65
N CYS A 46 36.00 15.97 25.47
CA CYS A 46 35.28 17.04 24.80
C CYS A 46 33.91 16.50 24.37
N VAL A 47 32.86 16.86 25.12
CA VAL A 47 31.48 16.73 24.66
C VAL A 47 31.36 17.54 23.37
N ILE A 48 31.32 16.84 22.23
CA ILE A 48 31.14 17.47 20.92
C ILE A 48 29.74 18.09 20.91
N PRO A 49 29.60 19.41 20.68
CA PRO A 49 28.29 20.04 20.53
C PRO A 49 27.57 19.41 19.32
N GLY A 50 26.57 18.56 19.61
CA GLY A 50 25.88 17.72 18.62
C GLY A 50 25.40 16.38 19.17
N THR A 51 26.00 15.90 20.26
CA THR A 51 25.70 14.58 20.86
C THR A 51 24.30 14.48 21.50
N GLU A 52 23.82 15.52 22.20
CA GLU A 52 22.47 15.50 22.82
C GLU A 52 21.34 15.39 21.79
N PHE A 53 21.48 16.08 20.65
CA PHE A 53 20.49 16.02 19.57
C PHE A 53 20.51 14.67 18.85
N GLU A 54 21.71 14.09 18.66
CA GLU A 54 21.87 12.74 18.12
C GLU A 54 21.23 11.70 19.05
N HIS A 55 21.46 11.78 20.36
CA HIS A 55 20.84 10.89 21.35
C HIS A 55 19.31 10.99 21.33
N ALA A 56 18.76 12.21 21.26
CA ALA A 56 17.31 12.41 21.20
C ALA A 56 16.68 11.78 19.94
N LEU A 57 17.34 11.86 18.78
CA LEU A 57 16.85 11.25 17.54
C LEU A 57 16.97 9.72 17.56
N VAL A 58 18.07 9.20 18.12
CA VAL A 58 18.25 7.75 18.30
C VAL A 58 17.15 7.20 19.22
N ASP A 59 16.86 7.87 20.33
CA ASP A 59 15.79 7.42 21.24
C ASP A 59 14.42 7.49 20.59
N GLN A 60 14.14 8.50 19.76
CA GLN A 60 12.90 8.57 18.97
C GLN A 60 12.77 7.39 18.00
N VAL A 61 13.80 7.09 17.21
CA VAL A 61 13.78 5.94 16.29
C VAL A 61 13.64 4.63 17.05
N ARG A 62 14.32 4.48 18.20
CA ARG A 62 14.16 3.31 19.08
C ARG A 62 12.72 3.14 19.54
N MET A 63 12.07 4.22 19.98
CA MET A 63 10.65 4.19 20.37
C MET A 63 9.76 3.79 19.19
N MET A 64 10.00 4.33 18.00
CA MET A 64 9.23 3.99 16.79
C MET A 64 9.34 2.49 16.44
N LEU A 65 10.56 1.93 16.48
CA LEU A 65 10.79 0.50 16.25
C LEU A 65 10.13 -0.35 17.34
N GLY A 66 10.25 0.06 18.61
CA GLY A 66 9.67 -0.64 19.75
C GLY A 66 8.14 -0.61 19.80
N SER A 67 7.49 0.38 19.17
CA SER A 67 6.03 0.51 19.10
C SER A 67 5.39 -0.14 17.87
N MET A 68 6.18 -0.73 16.96
CA MET A 68 5.65 -1.37 15.75
C MET A 68 4.61 -2.43 16.10
N SER A 69 3.46 -2.36 15.42
CA SER A 69 2.34 -3.27 15.63
C SER A 69 1.87 -3.85 14.28
N ASP A 70 0.63 -3.61 13.92
CA ASP A 70 0.00 -4.02 12.66
C ASP A 70 0.37 -3.09 11.47
N GLY A 71 1.22 -2.08 11.70
CA GLY A 71 1.64 -1.09 10.71
C GLY A 71 1.06 0.31 10.96
N GLU A 72 1.90 1.33 10.77
CA GLU A 72 1.52 2.75 10.69
C GLU A 72 1.38 3.17 9.23
N ILE A 73 0.17 3.52 8.81
CA ILE A 73 -0.16 3.85 7.42
C ILE A 73 -1.24 4.95 7.34
N ASN A 74 -1.10 5.83 6.35
CA ASN A 74 -2.07 6.90 6.11
C ASN A 74 -3.45 6.36 5.73
N VAL A 75 -4.49 7.09 6.15
CA VAL A 75 -5.88 6.81 5.78
C VAL A 75 -6.11 6.98 4.27
N SER A 76 -6.92 6.09 3.70
CA SER A 76 -7.41 6.14 2.32
C SER A 76 -8.83 6.69 2.30
N ALA A 77 -9.05 7.81 1.62
CA ALA A 77 -10.38 8.39 1.53
C ALA A 77 -11.34 7.51 0.69
N TYR A 78 -10.82 6.86 -0.35
CA TYR A 78 -11.54 5.87 -1.17
C TYR A 78 -12.05 4.70 -0.33
N ASP A 79 -11.18 4.06 0.44
CA ASP A 79 -11.57 2.90 1.26
C ASP A 79 -12.49 3.31 2.42
N THR A 80 -12.22 4.47 3.04
CA THR A 80 -13.09 5.03 4.07
C THR A 80 -14.48 5.31 3.51
N ALA A 81 -14.59 5.75 2.26
CA ALA A 81 -15.87 5.92 1.59
C ALA A 81 -16.62 4.61 1.38
N TRP A 82 -15.95 3.54 0.92
CA TRP A 82 -16.58 2.22 0.80
C TRP A 82 -17.09 1.69 2.14
N VAL A 83 -16.32 1.87 3.22
CA VAL A 83 -16.76 1.52 4.58
C VAL A 83 -17.97 2.36 5.01
N ALA A 84 -17.97 3.65 4.69
CA ALA A 84 -19.08 4.55 5.02
C ALA A 84 -20.37 4.25 4.23
N LEU A 85 -20.32 3.47 3.15
CA LEU A 85 -21.50 3.02 2.40
C LEU A 85 -22.21 1.82 3.02
N VAL A 86 -21.57 1.12 3.97
CA VAL A 86 -22.16 -0.06 4.60
C VAL A 86 -23.41 0.37 5.40
N PRO A 87 -24.61 -0.12 5.04
CA PRO A 87 -25.82 0.16 5.81
C PRO A 87 -25.79 -0.57 7.15
N SER A 88 -26.37 0.02 8.18
CA SER A 88 -26.52 -0.63 9.48
C SER A 88 -27.36 -1.91 9.34
N LEU A 89 -26.94 -2.95 10.05
CA LEU A 89 -27.69 -4.21 10.12
C LEU A 89 -29.05 -4.03 10.81
N ASP A 90 -29.20 -3.00 11.65
CA ASP A 90 -30.42 -2.70 12.40
C ASP A 90 -31.33 -1.68 11.70
N ASP A 91 -30.74 -0.77 10.91
CA ASP A 91 -31.46 0.32 10.20
C ASP A 91 -30.78 0.66 8.87
N SER A 92 -31.37 0.21 7.76
CA SER A 92 -30.80 0.38 6.42
C SER A 92 -30.66 1.84 5.96
N ASP A 93 -31.33 2.78 6.62
CA ASP A 93 -31.26 4.21 6.32
C ASP A 93 -30.14 4.93 7.10
N SER A 94 -29.37 4.19 7.90
CA SER A 94 -28.22 4.70 8.64
C SER A 94 -26.91 3.97 8.30
N PRO A 95 -25.75 4.64 8.40
CA PRO A 95 -24.46 3.99 8.19
C PRO A 95 -24.10 3.08 9.38
N GLN A 96 -23.60 1.88 9.09
CA GLN A 96 -23.07 0.95 10.10
C GLN A 96 -21.89 1.54 10.88
N PHE A 97 -21.10 2.40 10.22
CA PHE A 97 -19.91 3.03 10.78
C PHE A 97 -20.03 4.57 10.72
N PRO A 98 -20.78 5.22 11.62
CA PRO A 98 -21.01 6.67 11.53
C PRO A 98 -19.73 7.52 11.68
N THR A 99 -18.69 6.98 12.32
CA THR A 99 -17.38 7.66 12.45
C THR A 99 -16.64 7.77 11.12
N THR A 100 -16.86 6.87 10.15
CA THR A 100 -16.22 6.94 8.83
C THR A 100 -16.85 8.03 7.98
N LEU A 101 -18.18 8.16 8.04
CA LEU A 101 -18.89 9.30 7.44
C LEU A 101 -18.37 10.63 8.02
N ARG A 102 -18.22 10.71 9.34
CA ARG A 102 -17.68 11.92 9.99
C ARG A 102 -16.26 12.23 9.51
N TRP A 103 -15.40 11.22 9.43
CA TRP A 103 -14.04 11.38 8.90
C TRP A 103 -14.07 11.99 7.49
N ILE A 104 -14.94 11.52 6.59
CA ILE A 104 -15.06 12.06 5.23
C ILE A 104 -15.44 13.54 5.26
N LEU A 105 -16.44 13.93 6.07
CA LEU A 105 -16.89 15.31 6.17
C LEU A 105 -15.79 16.25 6.70
N ASP A 106 -14.99 15.77 7.66
CA ASP A 106 -13.97 16.55 8.35
C ASP A 106 -12.65 16.66 7.56
N ASN A 107 -12.39 15.77 6.59
CA ASN A 107 -11.10 15.67 5.89
C ASN A 107 -11.13 16.10 4.40
N GLN A 108 -12.11 16.90 3.98
CA GLN A 108 -12.10 17.51 2.64
C GLN A 108 -10.98 18.57 2.53
N LEU A 109 -10.19 18.51 1.46
CA LEU A 109 -9.11 19.46 1.20
C LEU A 109 -9.63 20.87 0.83
N PRO A 110 -8.76 21.91 0.90
CA PRO A 110 -9.15 23.28 0.57
C PRO A 110 -9.63 23.47 -0.88
N ASP A 111 -9.17 22.64 -1.82
CA ASP A 111 -9.61 22.65 -3.23
C ASP A 111 -10.94 21.91 -3.47
N GLY A 112 -11.53 21.32 -2.43
CA GLY A 112 -12.77 20.54 -2.52
C GLY A 112 -12.55 19.05 -2.80
N SER A 113 -11.31 18.61 -3.06
CA SER A 113 -10.97 17.21 -3.27
C SER A 113 -10.75 16.42 -1.98
N TRP A 114 -10.60 15.11 -2.11
CA TRP A 114 -10.01 14.22 -1.10
C TRP A 114 -8.81 13.50 -1.72
N GLY A 115 -7.84 13.12 -0.88
CA GLY A 115 -6.65 12.38 -1.30
C GLY A 115 -5.42 12.82 -0.51
N ASP A 116 -4.25 12.61 -1.10
CA ASP A 116 -2.99 13.01 -0.47
C ASP A 116 -2.80 14.54 -0.46
N ALA A 117 -2.68 15.13 0.74
CA ALA A 117 -2.48 16.56 0.90
C ALA A 117 -1.07 17.02 0.50
N ALA A 118 -0.06 16.15 0.64
CA ALA A 118 1.34 16.48 0.37
C ALA A 118 1.70 16.31 -1.11
N LEU A 119 1.02 15.41 -1.82
CA LEU A 119 1.38 15.07 -3.19
C LEU A 119 0.15 14.96 -4.10
N PHE A 120 0.01 15.92 -5.02
CA PHE A 120 -1.05 15.89 -6.02
C PHE A 120 -0.81 14.78 -7.06
N SER A 121 -1.86 14.02 -7.35
CA SER A 121 -1.99 13.16 -8.53
C SER A 121 -3.46 13.20 -8.95
N ALA A 122 -3.75 13.46 -10.22
CA ALA A 122 -5.12 13.55 -10.70
C ALA A 122 -5.84 12.22 -10.53
N TYR A 123 -5.17 11.08 -10.78
CA TYR A 123 -5.76 9.77 -10.49
C TYR A 123 -6.14 9.61 -9.02
N ASP A 124 -5.24 9.94 -8.08
CA ASP A 124 -5.52 9.89 -6.63
C ASP A 124 -6.67 10.83 -6.26
N ARG A 125 -6.62 12.09 -6.69
CA ARG A 125 -7.64 13.08 -6.31
C ARG A 125 -9.01 12.76 -6.89
N VAL A 126 -9.10 12.34 -8.15
CA VAL A 126 -10.39 12.08 -8.79
C VAL A 126 -11.10 10.88 -8.16
N ILE A 127 -10.42 9.75 -7.96
CA ILE A 127 -11.08 8.55 -7.40
C ILE A 127 -11.50 8.76 -5.94
N ASN A 128 -10.63 9.36 -5.12
CA ASN A 128 -10.94 9.66 -3.72
C ASN A 128 -12.11 10.66 -3.63
N THR A 129 -12.11 11.70 -4.47
CA THR A 129 -13.17 12.72 -4.45
C THR A 129 -14.51 12.14 -4.90
N LEU A 130 -14.55 11.36 -5.98
CA LEU A 130 -15.79 10.73 -6.41
C LEU A 130 -16.34 9.81 -5.31
N ALA A 131 -15.49 9.03 -4.65
CA ALA A 131 -15.91 8.12 -3.59
C ALA A 131 -16.49 8.89 -2.39
N CYS A 132 -15.82 9.97 -1.99
CA CYS A 132 -16.28 10.83 -0.89
C CYS A 132 -17.49 11.71 -1.25
N VAL A 133 -17.85 11.87 -2.53
CA VAL A 133 -19.11 12.51 -2.96
C VAL A 133 -20.28 11.53 -2.95
N VAL A 134 -20.02 10.26 -3.27
CA VAL A 134 -21.01 9.17 -3.27
C VAL A 134 -21.62 8.98 -1.88
N VAL A 135 -20.79 9.02 -0.83
CA VAL A 135 -21.22 8.74 0.56
C VAL A 135 -22.25 9.75 1.11
N PRO A 136 -22.00 11.06 1.13
CA PRO A 136 -22.94 12.00 1.74
C PRO A 136 -24.21 12.14 0.89
N THR A 137 -24.14 11.85 -0.42
CA THR A 137 -25.31 11.72 -1.29
C THR A 137 -26.19 10.55 -0.85
N LYS A 138 -25.60 9.37 -0.60
CA LYS A 138 -26.34 8.18 -0.11
C LYS A 138 -27.05 8.44 1.22
N TRP A 139 -26.42 9.17 2.13
CA TRP A 139 -26.97 9.45 3.47
C TRP A 139 -27.71 10.78 3.59
N SER A 140 -27.88 11.55 2.50
CA SER A 140 -28.51 12.88 2.50
C SER A 140 -27.88 13.85 3.51
N LEU A 141 -26.55 13.81 3.68
CA LEU A 141 -25.78 14.65 4.60
C LEU A 141 -24.71 15.44 3.85
N GLY A 142 -24.23 16.54 4.42
CA GLY A 142 -23.03 17.22 3.91
C GLY A 142 -23.14 17.83 2.50
N ALA A 143 -24.32 18.28 2.05
CA ALA A 143 -24.55 18.79 0.69
C ALA A 143 -23.53 19.85 0.20
N HIS A 144 -23.04 20.71 1.10
CA HIS A 144 -21.98 21.67 0.76
C HIS A 144 -20.65 20.98 0.38
N LYS A 145 -20.25 19.92 1.10
CA LYS A 145 -19.04 19.14 0.80
C LYS A 145 -19.18 18.44 -0.55
N CYS A 146 -20.35 17.86 -0.84
CA CYS A 146 -20.65 17.26 -2.15
C CYS A 146 -20.50 18.26 -3.30
N ARG A 147 -21.11 19.45 -3.20
CA ARG A 147 -21.01 20.48 -4.25
C ARG A 147 -19.56 20.88 -4.55
N ARG A 148 -18.73 21.05 -3.51
CA ARG A 148 -17.31 21.37 -3.67
C ARG A 148 -16.54 20.23 -4.34
N GLY A 149 -16.82 18.98 -3.96
CA GLY A 149 -16.20 17.80 -4.59
C GLY A 149 -16.58 17.67 -6.07
N LEU A 150 -17.85 17.93 -6.40
CA LEU A 150 -18.32 17.92 -7.80
C LEU A 150 -17.68 19.03 -8.63
N SER A 151 -17.58 20.26 -8.11
CA SER A 151 -16.86 21.37 -8.77
C SER A 151 -15.41 20.98 -9.07
N PHE A 152 -14.72 20.40 -8.08
CA PHE A 152 -13.35 19.92 -8.28
C PHE A 152 -13.25 18.88 -9.40
N LEU A 153 -14.18 17.90 -9.44
CA LEU A 153 -14.20 16.87 -10.47
C LEU A 153 -14.41 17.50 -11.86
N GLU A 154 -15.42 18.35 -12.02
CA GLU A 154 -15.70 19.05 -13.29
C GLU A 154 -14.47 19.82 -13.80
N GLU A 155 -13.76 20.52 -12.91
CA GLU A 155 -12.59 21.32 -13.25
C GLU A 155 -11.31 20.51 -13.55
N ASN A 156 -11.21 19.26 -13.09
CA ASN A 156 -9.94 18.50 -13.10
C ASN A 156 -9.99 17.17 -13.86
N MET A 157 -11.14 16.71 -14.35
CA MET A 157 -11.27 15.42 -15.06
C MET A 157 -10.35 15.29 -16.30
N TRP A 158 -10.08 16.39 -17.00
CA TRP A 158 -9.18 16.41 -18.16
C TRP A 158 -7.75 15.96 -17.84
N ARG A 159 -7.29 16.19 -16.60
CA ARG A 159 -5.93 15.82 -16.18
C ARG A 159 -5.68 14.31 -16.23
N LEU A 160 -6.72 13.47 -16.15
CA LEU A 160 -6.58 12.01 -16.28
C LEU A 160 -6.09 11.58 -17.67
N ALA A 161 -6.35 12.39 -18.71
CA ALA A 161 -5.85 12.11 -20.05
C ALA A 161 -4.37 12.47 -20.20
N GLU A 162 -3.89 13.46 -19.46
CA GLU A 162 -2.52 13.99 -19.55
C GLU A 162 -1.53 13.37 -18.56
N GLU A 163 -2.00 12.97 -17.37
CA GLU A 163 -1.12 12.41 -16.35
C GLU A 163 -0.55 11.05 -16.80
N ASP A 164 0.74 10.87 -16.48
CA ASP A 164 1.49 9.67 -16.78
C ASP A 164 0.80 8.42 -16.21
N LEU A 165 0.68 7.40 -17.07
CA LEU A 165 0.13 6.09 -16.73
C LEU A 165 0.91 5.41 -15.60
N GLU A 166 2.21 5.68 -15.47
CA GLU A 166 3.03 5.17 -14.35
C GLU A 166 2.61 5.74 -12.98
N SER A 167 1.81 6.80 -12.96
CA SER A 167 1.27 7.41 -11.74
C SER A 167 -0.13 6.89 -11.41
N MET A 168 -0.72 6.05 -12.26
CA MET A 168 -2.04 5.48 -12.05
C MET A 168 -2.01 4.47 -10.89
N PRO A 169 -2.92 4.59 -9.91
CA PRO A 169 -3.05 3.62 -8.84
C PRO A 169 -3.35 2.21 -9.38
N ILE A 170 -2.83 1.19 -8.69
CA ILE A 170 -3.14 -0.20 -9.01
C ILE A 170 -4.65 -0.41 -8.89
N GLY A 171 -5.23 -1.09 -9.89
CA GLY A 171 -6.67 -1.37 -9.93
C GLY A 171 -7.54 -0.18 -10.32
N PHE A 172 -7.00 1.02 -10.59
CA PHE A 172 -7.81 2.21 -10.93
C PHE A 172 -8.81 1.96 -12.08
N GLU A 173 -8.38 1.30 -13.15
CA GLU A 173 -9.23 1.01 -14.32
C GLU A 173 -10.39 0.04 -14.03
N ILE A 174 -10.32 -0.64 -12.89
CA ILE A 174 -11.35 -1.52 -12.38
C ILE A 174 -12.18 -0.82 -11.30
N ALA A 175 -11.54 -0.18 -10.34
CA ALA A 175 -12.21 0.49 -9.22
C ALA A 175 -13.01 1.70 -9.70
N PHE A 176 -12.39 2.58 -10.48
CA PHE A 176 -12.97 3.87 -10.84
C PHE A 176 -14.25 3.74 -11.69
N PRO A 177 -14.32 2.91 -12.76
CA PRO A 177 -15.56 2.77 -13.50
C PRO A 177 -16.69 2.11 -12.71
N SER A 178 -16.38 1.20 -11.79
CA SER A 178 -17.39 0.61 -10.90
C SER A 178 -17.97 1.66 -9.94
N LEU A 179 -17.11 2.52 -9.40
CA LEU A 179 -17.54 3.64 -8.57
C LEU A 179 -18.39 4.65 -9.36
N MET A 180 -18.10 4.88 -10.65
CA MET A 180 -18.94 5.70 -11.52
C MET A 180 -20.35 5.12 -11.68
N GLU A 181 -20.50 3.80 -11.80
CA GLU A 181 -21.82 3.16 -11.84
C GLU A 181 -22.58 3.34 -10.52
N VAL A 182 -21.90 3.25 -9.37
CA VAL A 182 -22.50 3.57 -8.06
C VAL A 182 -22.98 5.02 -8.03
N ALA A 183 -22.12 5.97 -8.42
CA ALA A 183 -22.49 7.39 -8.48
C ALA A 183 -23.71 7.63 -9.40
N LYS A 184 -23.75 6.94 -10.54
CA LYS A 184 -24.82 7.05 -11.53
C LYS A 184 -26.15 6.53 -10.99
N SER A 185 -26.13 5.42 -10.25
CA SER A 185 -27.33 4.87 -9.61
C SER A 185 -27.91 5.78 -8.52
N LEU A 186 -27.08 6.66 -7.93
CA LEU A 186 -27.49 7.68 -6.97
C LEU A 186 -27.85 9.03 -7.62
N GLY A 187 -27.84 9.13 -8.96
CA GLY A 187 -28.20 10.36 -9.68
C GLY A 187 -27.18 11.50 -9.54
N ILE A 188 -25.92 11.19 -9.25
CA ILE A 188 -24.87 12.19 -9.09
C ILE A 188 -24.50 12.77 -10.47
N GLY A 189 -24.52 14.10 -10.59
CA GLY A 189 -24.06 14.80 -11.78
C GLY A 189 -22.55 14.73 -11.92
N PHE A 190 -22.05 13.73 -12.65
CA PHE A 190 -20.64 13.53 -12.96
C PHE A 190 -20.45 13.53 -14.49
N PRO A 191 -19.32 14.00 -15.04
CA PRO A 191 -19.10 14.04 -16.49
C PRO A 191 -18.78 12.64 -17.06
N TYR A 192 -19.79 11.76 -17.10
CA TYR A 192 -19.68 10.36 -17.51
C TYR A 192 -19.19 10.16 -18.95
N ASP A 193 -19.40 11.15 -19.83
CA ASP A 193 -19.00 11.10 -21.24
C ASP A 193 -17.67 11.84 -21.52
N HIS A 194 -16.93 12.21 -20.47
CA HIS A 194 -15.67 12.94 -20.61
C HIS A 194 -14.62 12.11 -21.38
N HIS A 195 -13.97 12.72 -22.38
CA HIS A 195 -13.03 12.01 -23.27
C HIS A 195 -11.90 11.27 -22.52
N ALA A 196 -11.44 11.80 -21.39
CA ALA A 196 -10.44 11.16 -20.53
C ALA A 196 -10.84 9.76 -20.03
N LEU A 197 -12.14 9.44 -20.00
CA LEU A 197 -12.67 8.14 -19.57
C LEU A 197 -12.57 7.06 -20.64
N GLN A 198 -12.48 7.42 -21.92
CA GLN A 198 -12.50 6.46 -23.03
C GLN A 198 -11.36 5.43 -22.91
N ARG A 199 -10.15 5.91 -22.60
CA ARG A 199 -8.98 5.05 -22.38
C ARG A 199 -9.17 4.13 -21.17
N ILE A 200 -9.75 4.65 -20.09
CA ILE A 200 -9.98 3.89 -18.85
C ILE A 200 -10.96 2.74 -19.11
N TYR A 201 -12.06 2.99 -19.82
CA TYR A 201 -13.02 1.95 -20.20
C TYR A 201 -12.41 0.91 -21.14
N ALA A 202 -11.67 1.33 -22.16
CA ALA A 202 -11.00 0.40 -23.08
C ALA A 202 -10.04 -0.55 -22.32
N ASN A 203 -9.25 0.00 -21.40
CA ASN A 203 -8.31 -0.78 -20.60
C ASN A 203 -9.03 -1.70 -19.60
N ARG A 204 -10.15 -1.26 -19.02
CA ARG A 204 -11.02 -2.10 -18.18
C ARG A 204 -11.47 -3.34 -18.94
N GLU A 205 -11.98 -3.19 -20.15
CA GLU A 205 -12.46 -4.32 -20.96
C GLU A 205 -11.34 -5.32 -21.26
N VAL A 206 -10.15 -4.83 -21.63
CA VAL A 206 -8.97 -5.67 -21.87
C VAL A 206 -8.58 -6.43 -20.60
N LYS A 207 -8.56 -5.76 -19.44
CA LYS A 207 -8.23 -6.36 -18.16
C LYS A 207 -9.26 -7.42 -17.74
N LEU A 208 -10.55 -7.12 -17.81
CA LEU A 208 -11.62 -8.06 -17.45
C LEU A 208 -11.59 -9.31 -18.33
N LYS A 209 -11.32 -9.20 -19.63
CA LYS A 209 -11.17 -10.37 -20.53
C LYS A 209 -9.98 -11.27 -20.18
N ARG A 210 -8.95 -10.73 -19.52
CA ARG A 210 -7.77 -11.48 -19.08
C ARG A 210 -7.96 -12.10 -17.69
N ILE A 211 -8.97 -11.70 -16.94
CA ILE A 211 -9.21 -12.25 -15.61
C ILE A 211 -9.87 -13.63 -15.76
N PRO A 212 -9.23 -14.70 -15.27
CA PRO A 212 -9.85 -16.01 -15.25
C PRO A 212 -10.93 -16.05 -14.16
N MET A 213 -12.16 -15.66 -14.50
CA MET A 213 -13.29 -15.55 -13.55
C MET A 213 -13.55 -16.85 -12.78
N GLU A 214 -13.30 -18.01 -13.38
CA GLU A 214 -13.41 -19.30 -12.70
C GLU A 214 -12.35 -19.47 -11.60
N MET A 215 -11.11 -19.02 -11.86
CA MET A 215 -10.01 -19.13 -10.90
C MET A 215 -10.17 -18.16 -9.74
N MET A 216 -10.74 -16.97 -9.98
CA MET A 216 -11.05 -15.98 -8.94
C MET A 216 -11.90 -16.55 -7.79
N HIS A 217 -12.72 -17.56 -8.06
CA HIS A 217 -13.59 -18.21 -7.08
C HIS A 217 -13.04 -19.52 -6.50
N ARG A 218 -11.85 -19.94 -6.94
CA ARG A 218 -11.24 -21.22 -6.56
C ARG A 218 -10.01 -21.08 -5.69
N ILE A 219 -9.16 -20.10 -5.99
CA ILE A 219 -7.91 -19.89 -5.27
C ILE A 219 -7.77 -18.42 -4.88
N PRO A 220 -7.09 -18.12 -3.76
CA PRO A 220 -6.73 -16.75 -3.41
C PRO A 220 -5.82 -16.15 -4.49
N THR A 221 -6.17 -14.97 -4.98
CA THR A 221 -5.37 -14.19 -5.93
C THR A 221 -5.43 -12.71 -5.56
N SER A 222 -4.57 -11.89 -6.16
CA SER A 222 -4.57 -10.44 -5.96
C SER A 222 -5.90 -9.75 -6.30
N ILE A 223 -6.78 -10.40 -7.07
CA ILE A 223 -8.12 -9.89 -7.40
C ILE A 223 -9.00 -9.72 -6.15
N LEU A 224 -8.79 -10.53 -5.10
CA LEU A 224 -9.53 -10.39 -3.84
C LEU A 224 -9.38 -9.00 -3.21
N HIS A 225 -8.32 -8.26 -3.54
CA HIS A 225 -8.08 -6.91 -3.04
C HIS A 225 -8.92 -5.83 -3.76
N SER A 226 -9.61 -6.16 -4.85
CA SER A 226 -10.40 -5.22 -5.67
C SER A 226 -11.79 -5.74 -6.02
N LEU A 227 -12.40 -6.54 -5.13
CA LEU A 227 -13.72 -7.15 -5.34
C LEU A 227 -14.83 -6.13 -5.54
N GLU A 228 -14.71 -4.94 -4.95
CA GLU A 228 -15.67 -3.85 -5.11
C GLU A 228 -15.77 -3.33 -6.53
N GLY A 229 -14.74 -3.60 -7.36
CA GLY A 229 -14.73 -3.27 -8.77
C GLY A 229 -15.01 -4.44 -9.72
N MET A 230 -15.19 -5.67 -9.20
CA MET A 230 -15.36 -6.88 -10.01
C MET A 230 -16.83 -7.12 -10.39
N PRO A 231 -17.15 -7.36 -11.67
CA PRO A 231 -18.49 -7.80 -12.08
C PRO A 231 -18.69 -9.30 -11.80
N GLY A 232 -19.93 -9.74 -11.59
CA GLY A 232 -20.29 -11.16 -11.60
C GLY A 232 -19.66 -12.01 -10.49
N VAL A 233 -19.41 -11.40 -9.32
CA VAL A 233 -18.84 -12.09 -8.16
C VAL A 233 -19.87 -13.04 -7.55
N ASP A 234 -19.48 -14.31 -7.37
CA ASP A 234 -20.21 -15.32 -6.60
C ASP A 234 -19.73 -15.25 -5.14
N TRP A 235 -20.47 -14.49 -4.33
CA TRP A 235 -20.11 -14.22 -2.94
C TRP A 235 -20.05 -15.47 -2.06
N GLN A 236 -20.84 -16.52 -2.36
CA GLN A 236 -20.80 -17.77 -1.60
C GLN A 236 -19.47 -18.52 -1.81
N LYS A 237 -18.90 -18.43 -3.02
CA LYS A 237 -17.57 -19.00 -3.29
C LYS A 237 -16.46 -18.11 -2.76
N ILE A 238 -16.58 -16.79 -2.94
CA ILE A 238 -15.59 -15.82 -2.47
C ILE A 238 -15.38 -15.91 -0.96
N LEU A 239 -16.44 -16.07 -0.15
CA LEU A 239 -16.31 -16.23 1.31
C LEU A 239 -15.40 -17.38 1.76
N ARG A 240 -15.21 -18.42 0.91
CA ARG A 240 -14.28 -19.52 1.20
C ARG A 240 -12.81 -19.14 1.07
N LEU A 241 -12.53 -18.02 0.41
CA LEU A 241 -11.19 -17.46 0.18
C LEU A 241 -10.87 -16.29 1.12
N GLN A 242 -11.75 -16.02 2.10
CA GLN A 242 -11.55 -14.97 3.10
C GLN A 242 -10.26 -15.21 3.90
N SER A 243 -9.51 -14.14 4.15
CA SER A 243 -8.33 -14.16 5.01
C SER A 243 -8.70 -14.55 6.45
N SER A 244 -7.72 -15.11 7.17
CA SER A 244 -7.92 -15.56 8.55
C SER A 244 -8.37 -14.45 9.52
N ASP A 245 -8.08 -13.19 9.19
CA ASP A 245 -8.46 -12.01 9.99
C ASP A 245 -9.83 -11.41 9.61
N GLY A 246 -10.55 -12.03 8.66
CA GLY A 246 -11.87 -11.63 8.18
C GLY A 246 -11.87 -10.75 6.93
N SER A 247 -10.70 -10.33 6.45
CA SER A 247 -10.59 -9.48 5.25
C SER A 247 -10.65 -10.26 3.94
N PHE A 248 -10.85 -9.52 2.84
CA PHE A 248 -10.48 -9.95 1.51
C PHE A 248 -9.17 -9.33 1.10
N LEU A 249 -8.11 -10.15 1.17
CA LEU A 249 -6.72 -9.77 0.90
C LEU A 249 -6.33 -8.42 1.52
N TYR A 250 -6.74 -8.21 2.78
CA TYR A 250 -6.37 -7.03 3.57
C TYR A 250 -6.87 -5.70 3.03
N SER A 251 -7.83 -5.69 2.08
CA SER A 251 -8.45 -4.47 1.54
C SER A 251 -9.72 -4.11 2.33
N PRO A 252 -9.79 -2.93 2.96
CA PRO A 252 -11.02 -2.47 3.60
C PRO A 252 -12.15 -2.21 2.61
N SER A 253 -11.90 -1.66 1.43
CA SER A 253 -12.94 -1.45 0.41
C SER A 253 -13.53 -2.76 -0.11
N ALA A 254 -12.70 -3.75 -0.46
CA ALA A 254 -13.17 -5.06 -0.90
C ALA A 254 -13.96 -5.78 0.21
N THR A 255 -13.49 -5.68 1.46
CA THR A 255 -14.15 -6.29 2.62
C THR A 255 -15.46 -5.59 2.97
N ALA A 256 -15.54 -4.26 2.83
CA ALA A 256 -16.79 -3.50 2.98
C ALA A 256 -17.80 -3.88 1.90
N CYS A 257 -17.37 -4.06 0.66
CA CYS A 257 -18.23 -4.55 -0.41
C CYS A 257 -18.76 -5.95 -0.10
N ALA A 258 -17.89 -6.87 0.31
CA ALA A 258 -18.31 -8.21 0.70
C ALA A 258 -19.31 -8.20 1.87
N LEU A 259 -19.08 -7.35 2.88
CA LEU A 259 -19.99 -7.16 4.00
C LEU A 259 -21.39 -6.70 3.53
N MET A 260 -21.46 -5.70 2.65
CA MET A 260 -22.74 -5.23 2.10
C MET A 260 -23.50 -6.32 1.34
N GLN A 261 -22.79 -7.23 0.69
CA GLN A 261 -23.38 -8.26 -0.16
C GLN A 261 -23.75 -9.53 0.60
N THR A 262 -23.13 -9.78 1.76
CA THR A 262 -23.24 -11.08 2.46
C THR A 262 -23.69 -10.97 3.92
N GLY A 263 -23.52 -9.82 4.56
CA GLY A 263 -23.71 -9.67 6.01
C GLY A 263 -22.71 -10.48 6.85
N ASP A 264 -21.58 -10.90 6.28
CA ASP A 264 -20.63 -11.78 6.96
C ASP A 264 -20.02 -11.14 8.23
N ALA A 265 -20.11 -11.84 9.35
CA ALA A 265 -19.69 -11.35 10.66
C ALA A 265 -18.17 -11.16 10.77
N LYS A 266 -17.36 -11.92 10.02
CA LYS A 266 -15.90 -11.75 10.04
C LYS A 266 -15.48 -10.52 9.23
N CYS A 267 -16.14 -10.24 8.11
CA CYS A 267 -15.97 -8.98 7.39
C CYS A 267 -16.29 -7.79 8.30
N PHE A 268 -17.41 -7.85 9.03
CA PHE A 268 -17.76 -6.83 10.02
C PHE A 268 -16.67 -6.67 11.08
N ALA A 269 -16.23 -7.76 11.71
CA ALA A 269 -15.23 -7.72 12.76
C ALA A 269 -13.89 -7.12 12.29
N TYR A 270 -13.47 -7.42 11.05
CA TYR A 270 -12.29 -6.82 10.43
C TYR A 270 -12.44 -5.29 10.28
N ILE A 271 -13.55 -4.84 9.67
CA ILE A 271 -13.78 -3.42 9.43
C ILE A 271 -13.93 -2.65 10.74
N ASP A 272 -14.71 -3.17 11.70
CA ASP A 272 -14.91 -2.55 13.01
C ASP A 272 -13.58 -2.35 13.76
N ARG A 273 -12.71 -3.36 13.75
CA ARG A 273 -11.36 -3.27 14.35
C ARG A 273 -10.54 -2.14 13.72
N ILE A 274 -10.56 -2.00 12.40
CA ILE A 274 -9.74 -1.00 11.69
C ILE A 274 -10.32 0.40 11.88
N VAL A 275 -11.64 0.57 11.77
CA VAL A 275 -12.30 1.85 12.01
C VAL A 275 -12.00 2.37 13.41
N LYS A 276 -11.98 1.49 14.42
CA LYS A 276 -11.57 1.84 15.79
C LYS A 276 -10.10 2.23 15.89
N LYS A 277 -9.21 1.49 15.22
CA LYS A 277 -7.77 1.79 15.22
C LYS A 277 -7.44 3.15 14.58
N PHE A 278 -8.13 3.51 13.50
CA PHE A 278 -7.86 4.69 12.69
C PHE A 278 -8.87 5.83 12.92
N ASN A 279 -9.59 5.80 14.05
CA ASN A 279 -10.50 6.86 14.49
C ASN A 279 -11.51 7.31 13.41
N GLY A 280 -12.15 6.35 12.74
CA GLY A 280 -13.10 6.61 11.66
C GLY A 280 -12.52 6.50 10.26
N GLY A 281 -11.23 6.79 10.07
CA GLY A 281 -10.56 6.49 8.80
C GLY A 281 -10.31 4.98 8.65
N VAL A 282 -9.97 4.54 7.43
CA VAL A 282 -9.31 3.25 7.19
C VAL A 282 -8.23 3.42 6.10
N PRO A 283 -7.09 2.71 6.16
CA PRO A 283 -6.10 2.71 5.09
C PRO A 283 -6.59 1.91 3.86
N ASN A 284 -5.80 1.89 2.78
CA ASN A 284 -6.12 1.06 1.60
C ASN A 284 -5.76 -0.42 1.79
N VAL A 285 -4.89 -0.73 2.75
CA VAL A 285 -4.46 -2.08 3.08
C VAL A 285 -4.17 -2.18 4.57
N TYR A 286 -4.60 -3.26 5.22
CA TYR A 286 -4.30 -3.51 6.62
C TYR A 286 -4.45 -4.97 7.06
N PRO A 287 -3.50 -5.53 7.83
CA PRO A 287 -2.26 -4.92 8.35
C PRO A 287 -1.15 -4.80 7.29
N VAL A 288 -0.03 -4.18 7.64
CA VAL A 288 1.23 -4.11 6.87
C VAL A 288 2.45 -4.40 7.74
N ASP A 289 2.29 -5.34 8.67
CA ASP A 289 3.21 -5.59 9.78
C ASP A 289 4.55 -6.18 9.38
N LEU A 290 4.57 -7.07 8.38
CA LEU A 290 5.81 -7.61 7.83
C LEU A 290 6.50 -6.56 6.97
N PHE A 291 5.75 -5.98 6.03
CA PHE A 291 6.22 -4.92 5.14
C PHE A 291 6.92 -3.78 5.91
N GLU A 292 6.27 -3.22 6.93
CA GLU A 292 6.82 -2.12 7.74
C GLU A 292 8.15 -2.48 8.40
N ARG A 293 8.23 -3.67 9.01
CA ARG A 293 9.42 -4.14 9.73
C ARG A 293 10.58 -4.39 8.78
N ILE A 294 10.34 -5.11 7.68
CA ILE A 294 11.39 -5.46 6.73
C ILE A 294 11.98 -4.17 6.15
N TRP A 295 11.13 -3.18 5.84
CA TRP A 295 11.59 -1.95 5.18
C TRP A 295 12.25 -0.98 6.15
N ALA A 296 11.76 -0.90 7.39
CA ALA A 296 12.45 -0.12 8.41
C ALA A 296 13.89 -0.62 8.61
N VAL A 297 14.08 -1.94 8.73
CA VAL A 297 15.41 -2.54 8.84
C VAL A 297 16.27 -2.21 7.61
N ASP A 298 15.75 -2.45 6.39
CA ASP A 298 16.48 -2.13 5.16
C ASP A 298 16.92 -0.66 5.09
N ARG A 299 16.03 0.28 5.42
CA ARG A 299 16.35 1.70 5.36
C ARG A 299 17.38 2.10 6.41
N LEU A 300 17.31 1.57 7.63
CA LEU A 300 18.31 1.84 8.67
C LEU A 300 19.70 1.32 8.27
N GLU A 301 19.77 0.14 7.65
CA GLU A 301 21.03 -0.43 7.16
C GLU A 301 21.63 0.36 6.01
N ARG A 302 20.81 0.68 5.00
CA ARG A 302 21.26 1.43 3.82
C ARG A 302 21.68 2.86 4.13
N LEU A 303 21.09 3.47 5.16
CA LEU A 303 21.50 4.78 5.67
C LEU A 303 22.79 4.73 6.51
N GLY A 304 23.32 3.53 6.82
CA GLY A 304 24.54 3.37 7.60
C GLY A 304 24.38 3.67 9.09
N ILE A 305 23.15 3.67 9.61
CA ILE A 305 22.82 4.02 11.01
C ILE A 305 22.30 2.83 11.82
N SER A 306 22.21 1.63 11.24
CA SER A 306 21.73 0.42 11.92
C SER A 306 22.48 0.06 13.20
N ARG A 307 23.74 0.48 13.36
CA ARG A 307 24.58 0.21 14.55
C ARG A 307 23.97 0.71 15.86
N TYR A 308 23.11 1.73 15.82
CA TYR A 308 22.44 2.30 16.99
C TYR A 308 21.22 1.48 17.45
N PHE A 309 20.71 0.58 16.60
CA PHE A 309 19.41 -0.07 16.74
C PHE A 309 19.50 -1.60 16.70
N LYS A 310 20.63 -2.18 17.13
CA LYS A 310 20.90 -3.62 16.98
C LYS A 310 19.84 -4.49 17.64
N GLN A 311 19.39 -4.10 18.84
CA GLN A 311 18.40 -4.87 19.60
C GLN A 311 17.03 -4.80 18.93
N GLU A 312 16.63 -3.61 18.49
CA GLU A 312 15.35 -3.35 17.84
C GLU A 312 15.28 -4.02 16.47
N ILE A 313 16.35 -3.94 15.66
CA ILE A 313 16.47 -4.66 14.39
C ILE A 313 16.34 -6.17 14.61
N LYS A 314 17.02 -6.71 15.64
CA LYS A 314 16.88 -8.14 15.97
C LYS A 314 15.42 -8.49 16.30
N GLN A 315 14.73 -7.68 17.08
CA GLN A 315 13.31 -7.90 17.42
C GLN A 315 12.40 -7.84 16.18
N CYS A 316 12.64 -6.90 15.26
CA CYS A 316 11.93 -6.82 13.98
C CYS A 316 12.15 -8.11 13.16
N LEU A 317 13.40 -8.56 13.03
CA LEU A 317 13.72 -9.77 12.25
C LEU A 317 13.27 -11.06 12.93
N ASP A 318 13.30 -11.15 14.25
CA ASP A 318 12.72 -12.26 15.01
C ASP A 318 11.20 -12.37 14.74
N TYR A 319 10.51 -11.22 14.63
CA TYR A 319 9.09 -11.18 14.26
C TYR A 319 8.87 -11.64 12.82
N VAL A 320 9.65 -11.12 11.86
CA VAL A 320 9.56 -11.51 10.45
C VAL A 320 9.82 -13.01 10.29
N HIS A 321 10.88 -13.54 10.92
CA HIS A 321 11.22 -14.95 10.89
C HIS A 321 10.13 -15.85 11.49
N ARG A 322 9.44 -15.40 12.55
CA ARG A 322 8.32 -16.13 13.14
C ARG A 322 7.15 -16.34 12.15
N HIS A 323 7.01 -15.45 11.18
CA HIS A 323 5.98 -15.50 10.14
C HIS A 323 6.53 -15.91 8.77
N TRP A 324 7.82 -16.24 8.69
CA TRP A 324 8.43 -16.80 7.48
C TRP A 324 7.86 -18.19 7.22
N THR A 325 7.65 -18.52 5.94
CA THR A 325 7.19 -19.85 5.53
C THR A 325 8.03 -20.33 4.34
N ASP A 326 8.07 -21.65 4.12
CA ASP A 326 8.73 -22.23 2.93
C ASP A 326 8.08 -21.79 1.62
N GLU A 327 6.85 -21.29 1.71
CA GLU A 327 6.10 -20.76 0.59
C GLU A 327 6.42 -19.29 0.31
N GLY A 328 7.02 -18.58 1.26
CA GLY A 328 7.25 -17.13 1.21
C GLY A 328 6.29 -16.37 2.11
N ILE A 329 6.28 -15.05 1.95
CA ILE A 329 5.44 -14.14 2.73
C ILE A 329 4.81 -13.09 1.82
N GLY A 330 3.83 -12.37 2.35
CA GLY A 330 3.40 -11.09 1.78
C GLY A 330 3.60 -9.96 2.77
N TRP A 331 3.04 -8.79 2.48
CA TRP A 331 3.14 -7.60 3.34
C TRP A 331 2.54 -7.77 4.74
N ALA A 332 1.62 -8.72 4.90
CA ALA A 332 0.91 -9.02 6.14
C ALA A 332 1.15 -10.44 6.62
N ARG A 333 1.19 -10.64 7.95
CA ARG A 333 1.26 -11.99 8.53
C ARG A 333 0.10 -12.88 8.10
N ASN A 334 0.38 -14.19 8.00
CA ASN A 334 -0.59 -15.24 7.67
C ASN A 334 -1.31 -15.01 6.33
N SER A 335 -0.66 -14.34 5.38
CA SER A 335 -1.21 -14.12 4.04
C SER A 335 -1.32 -15.41 3.26
N THR A 336 -2.47 -15.58 2.62
CA THR A 336 -2.72 -16.67 1.65
C THR A 336 -2.18 -16.33 0.26
N VAL A 337 -1.85 -15.05 0.02
CA VAL A 337 -1.22 -14.57 -1.22
C VAL A 337 0.14 -13.99 -0.86
N ILE A 338 1.19 -14.62 -1.38
CA ILE A 338 2.58 -14.23 -1.21
C ILE A 338 3.02 -13.35 -2.38
N ASP A 339 3.96 -12.45 -2.13
CA ASP A 339 4.58 -11.63 -3.16
C ASP A 339 6.11 -11.71 -3.10
N VAL A 340 6.73 -11.53 -4.27
CA VAL A 340 8.18 -11.69 -4.42
C VAL A 340 8.95 -10.56 -3.75
N ASP A 341 8.36 -9.39 -3.53
CA ASP A 341 9.06 -8.24 -2.96
C ASP A 341 9.30 -8.44 -1.48
N ASP A 342 8.23 -8.67 -0.71
CA ASP A 342 8.32 -8.94 0.71
C ASP A 342 9.11 -10.22 0.95
N THR A 343 8.90 -11.26 0.14
CA THR A 343 9.67 -12.51 0.22
C THR A 343 11.16 -12.30 -0.04
N SER A 344 11.54 -11.61 -1.12
CA SER A 344 12.96 -11.43 -1.47
C SER A 344 13.71 -10.57 -0.47
N MET A 345 13.07 -9.53 0.05
CA MET A 345 13.66 -8.62 1.02
C MET A 345 13.77 -9.26 2.41
N ALA A 346 12.73 -9.99 2.86
CA ALA A 346 12.83 -10.77 4.08
C ALA A 346 13.90 -11.86 3.95
N PHE A 347 13.94 -12.60 2.84
CA PHE A 347 14.99 -13.59 2.58
C PHE A 347 16.39 -12.98 2.73
N ARG A 348 16.65 -11.84 2.06
CA ARG A 348 17.95 -11.17 2.11
C ARG A 348 18.31 -10.75 3.53
N LEU A 349 17.41 -10.06 4.23
CA LEU A 349 17.68 -9.56 5.58
C LEU A 349 17.81 -10.69 6.61
N LEU A 350 16.95 -11.71 6.56
CA LEU A 350 17.05 -12.89 7.41
C LEU A 350 18.37 -13.64 7.17
N ARG A 351 18.77 -13.87 5.92
CA ARG A 351 20.04 -14.50 5.58
C ARG A 351 21.25 -13.68 6.07
N LEU A 352 21.25 -12.37 5.85
CA LEU A 352 22.35 -11.49 6.29
C LEU A 352 22.51 -11.46 7.81
N HIS A 353 21.42 -11.65 8.56
CA HIS A 353 21.42 -11.69 10.03
C HIS A 353 21.56 -13.11 10.61
N GLY A 354 21.88 -14.10 9.78
CA GLY A 354 22.22 -15.46 10.23
C GLY A 354 21.03 -16.37 10.53
N TYR A 355 19.82 -16.00 10.11
CA TYR A 355 18.66 -16.89 10.18
C TYR A 355 18.73 -17.97 9.09
N ASP A 356 18.14 -19.13 9.38
CA ASP A 356 18.06 -20.24 8.44
C ASP A 356 16.86 -20.08 7.52
N VAL A 357 17.10 -19.65 6.28
CA VAL A 357 16.09 -19.46 5.23
C VAL A 357 16.51 -20.14 3.94
N SER A 358 15.61 -20.86 3.28
CA SER A 358 15.93 -21.57 2.03
C SER A 358 15.67 -20.68 0.81
N PRO A 359 16.57 -20.67 -0.21
CA PRO A 359 16.29 -19.99 -1.48
C PRO A 359 15.21 -20.71 -2.32
N SER A 360 14.81 -21.94 -1.96
CA SER A 360 13.74 -22.67 -2.65
C SER A 360 12.39 -21.94 -2.62
N VAL A 361 12.22 -20.98 -1.69
CA VAL A 361 11.06 -20.09 -1.62
C VAL A 361 10.78 -19.36 -2.95
N PHE A 362 11.82 -19.14 -3.77
CA PHE A 362 11.69 -18.42 -5.03
C PHE A 362 11.16 -19.28 -6.18
N GLU A 363 11.13 -20.61 -6.05
CA GLU A 363 10.65 -21.53 -7.10
C GLU A 363 9.20 -21.26 -7.49
N LYS A 364 8.39 -20.71 -6.58
CA LYS A 364 6.97 -20.37 -6.84
C LYS A 364 6.74 -19.12 -7.67
N PHE A 365 7.74 -18.24 -7.70
CA PHE A 365 7.69 -17.01 -8.47
C PHE A 365 8.32 -17.19 -9.85
N GLU A 366 9.01 -18.30 -10.07
CA GLU A 366 9.66 -18.66 -11.33
C GLU A 366 8.69 -19.39 -12.25
N LYS A 367 8.67 -18.99 -13.52
CA LYS A 367 8.01 -19.71 -14.59
C LYS A 367 8.68 -19.40 -15.91
N ASP A 368 9.09 -20.44 -16.64
CA ASP A 368 9.70 -20.35 -17.97
C ASP A 368 10.96 -19.45 -18.03
N GLY A 369 11.74 -19.42 -16.95
CA GLY A 369 12.95 -18.61 -16.79
C GLY A 369 12.70 -17.16 -16.37
N GLU A 370 11.44 -16.79 -16.07
CA GLU A 370 11.06 -15.45 -15.64
C GLU A 370 10.49 -15.45 -14.21
N PHE A 371 10.67 -14.32 -13.51
CA PHE A 371 10.10 -14.11 -12.18
C PHE A 371 8.90 -13.15 -12.21
N PHE A 372 7.87 -13.49 -11.42
CA PHE A 372 6.61 -12.76 -11.34
C PHE A 372 6.33 -12.25 -9.92
N CYS A 373 5.57 -11.16 -9.80
CA CYS A 373 5.28 -10.54 -8.49
C CYS A 373 4.50 -11.47 -7.55
N PHE A 374 3.57 -12.23 -8.11
CA PHE A 374 2.69 -13.13 -7.37
C PHE A 374 2.82 -14.55 -7.95
N ALA A 375 2.84 -15.55 -7.08
CA ALA A 375 2.86 -16.95 -7.50
C ALA A 375 1.67 -17.26 -8.44
N GLY A 376 1.95 -17.80 -9.62
CA GLY A 376 0.93 -18.09 -10.65
C GLY A 376 0.34 -16.87 -11.37
N GLY A 377 0.83 -15.66 -11.10
CA GLY A 377 0.42 -14.43 -11.79
C GLY A 377 1.21 -14.15 -13.07
N ASN A 378 0.69 -13.27 -13.92
CA ASN A 378 1.38 -12.77 -15.12
C ASN A 378 1.94 -11.34 -14.93
N GLN A 379 1.92 -10.80 -13.70
CA GLN A 379 2.44 -9.47 -13.41
C GLN A 379 3.96 -9.54 -13.23
N ARG A 380 4.68 -8.91 -14.16
CA ARG A 380 6.14 -8.75 -14.10
C ARG A 380 6.49 -7.49 -13.33
N LYS A 381 7.52 -7.53 -12.47
CA LYS A 381 8.08 -6.33 -11.84
C LYS A 381 9.31 -5.84 -12.58
N GLN A 382 9.39 -4.52 -12.83
CA GLN A 382 10.63 -3.89 -13.29
C GLN A 382 11.68 -3.76 -12.15
N SER A 383 11.26 -3.71 -10.89
CA SER A 383 12.17 -3.54 -9.75
C SER A 383 12.85 -4.81 -9.25
N LEU A 384 12.49 -5.99 -9.77
CA LEU A 384 13.18 -7.26 -9.44
C LEU A 384 14.70 -7.14 -9.70
N GLY A 385 15.09 -6.38 -10.73
CA GLY A 385 16.50 -6.11 -11.03
C GLY A 385 17.20 -5.10 -10.10
N CYS A 386 16.52 -4.55 -9.09
CA CYS A 386 17.08 -3.61 -8.10
C CYS A 386 17.09 -4.18 -6.67
N THR A 387 16.43 -5.32 -6.42
CA THR A 387 16.38 -5.95 -5.09
C THR A 387 17.55 -6.92 -4.86
N THR A 388 18.18 -7.36 -5.96
CA THR A 388 19.53 -7.97 -6.01
C THR A 388 20.58 -6.88 -6.14
#